data_AF-A0AAW7YW51-F1
#
_entry.id   AF-A0AAW7YW51-F1
#
_cell.length_a   1.000
_cell.length_b   1.000
_cell.length_c   1.000
_cell.angle_alpha   90.00
_cell.angle_beta   90.00
_cell.angle_gamma   90.00
#
_symmetry.space_group_name_H-M   'P 1'
#
loop_
_entity.id
_entity.type
_entity.pdbx_description
1 polymer ?
#
loop_
_entity_poly.entity_id
_entity_poly.type
_entity_poly.pdbx_seq_one_letter_code
_entity_poly.pdbx_strand_id
1 'polypeptide(L)'
;SPAMQECVFFHKKSAVLIVTDWVENFSIEHFSCCHRLIAKGVGILAPDGRMPIDWRLSFMFGRAEARDHLASILNWQPKVLVMA
;
A
#
# COMPACT_ATOMS: atom_id res chain seq x y z
N SER A 1 5.89 5.71 10.69
CA SER A 1 5.54 4.69 11.70
C SER A 1 6.83 4.14 12.25
N PRO A 2 7.03 4.00 13.57
CA PRO A 2 8.24 3.37 14.11
C PRO A 2 8.31 1.87 13.78
N ALA A 3 7.18 1.26 13.44
CA ALA A 3 7.12 -0.15 13.06
C ALA A 3 7.51 -0.38 11.61
N MET A 4 7.37 0.61 10.72
CA MET A 4 7.46 0.41 9.28
C MET A 4 7.96 1.63 8.52
N GLN A 5 8.87 1.40 7.57
CA GLN A 5 9.38 2.40 6.64
C GLN A 5 9.32 1.86 5.21
N GLU A 6 8.61 2.58 4.34
CA GLU A 6 8.59 2.33 2.89
C GLU A 6 9.44 3.38 2.18
N CYS A 7 10.01 3.01 1.04
CA CYS A 7 10.76 3.92 0.19
C CYS A 7 10.04 4.08 -1.15
N VAL A 8 10.00 5.31 -1.64
CA VAL A 8 9.51 5.61 -2.99
C VAL A 8 10.61 6.25 -3.79
N PHE A 9 10.72 5.86 -5.06
CA PHE A 9 11.71 6.42 -5.97
C PHE A 9 10.99 7.13 -7.12
N PHE A 10 11.26 8.43 -7.28
CA PHE A 10 10.70 9.21 -8.39
C PHE A 10 11.77 9.58 -9.40
N HIS A 11 11.67 9.01 -10.60
CA HIS A 11 12.53 9.36 -11.71
C HIS A 11 11.91 10.50 -12.53
N LYS A 12 12.38 11.74 -12.26
CA LYS A 12 11.82 12.98 -12.83
C LYS A 12 11.74 13.00 -14.36
N LYS A 13 12.78 12.51 -15.05
CA LYS A 13 12.86 12.58 -16.52
C LYS A 13 11.79 11.73 -17.21
N SER A 14 11.47 10.55 -16.65
CA SER A 14 10.42 9.68 -17.20
C SER A 14 9.07 9.86 -16.48
N ALA A 15 9.00 10.70 -15.44
CA ALA A 15 7.84 10.84 -14.56
C ALA A 15 7.32 9.48 -14.01
N VAL A 16 8.24 8.55 -13.73
CA VAL A 16 7.93 7.23 -13.17
C VAL A 16 8.11 7.29 -11.66
N LEU A 17 7.06 6.92 -10.93
CA LEU A 17 7.09 6.67 -9.49
C LEU A 17 7.15 5.16 -9.26
N ILE A 18 8.20 4.70 -8.59
CA ILE A 18 8.36 3.33 -8.14
C ILE A 18 7.98 3.30 -6.65
N VAL A 19 6.98 2.50 -6.32
CA VAL A 19 6.51 2.27 -4.95
C VAL A 19 6.81 0.83 -4.59
N THR A 20 7.40 0.62 -3.43
CA THR A 20 7.73 -0.72 -2.94
C THR A 20 6.48 -1.46 -2.46
N ASP A 21 6.43 -2.75 -2.75
CA ASP A 21 5.21 -3.56 -2.73
C ASP A 21 4.69 -3.91 -1.31
N TRP A 22 3.62 -3.24 -0.87
CA TRP A 22 2.79 -3.65 0.28
C TRP A 22 1.28 -3.66 -0.01
N VAL A 23 0.89 -3.48 -1.27
CA VAL A 23 -0.51 -3.65 -1.67
C VAL A 23 -0.75 -5.12 -1.90
N GLU A 24 -1.14 -5.81 -0.83
CA GLU A 24 -1.54 -7.21 -0.88
C GLU A 24 -2.89 -7.33 -1.60
N ASN A 25 -2.86 -7.85 -2.82
CA ASN A 25 -4.05 -8.14 -3.63
C ASN A 25 -4.10 -9.61 -4.01
N PHE A 26 -4.25 -10.48 -3.00
CA PHE A 26 -4.17 -11.92 -3.22
C PHE A 26 -5.42 -12.47 -3.91
N SER A 27 -5.20 -13.34 -4.91
CA SER A 27 -6.28 -14.13 -5.50
C SER A 27 -6.87 -15.07 -4.47
N ILE A 28 -8.20 -15.15 -4.48
CA ILE A 28 -8.96 -15.90 -3.49
C ILE A 28 -8.79 -17.42 -3.65
N GLU A 29 -8.30 -17.88 -4.79
CA GLU A 29 -8.11 -19.29 -5.14
C GLU A 29 -6.99 -19.96 -4.32
N HIS A 30 -6.12 -19.18 -3.68
CA HIS A 30 -5.03 -19.69 -2.85
C HIS A 30 -5.41 -20.00 -1.40
N PHE A 31 -6.64 -19.72 -0.97
CA PHE A 31 -7.06 -19.84 0.43
C PHE A 31 -8.10 -20.94 0.66
N SER A 32 -7.93 -21.72 1.74
CA SER A 32 -8.99 -22.62 2.22
C SER A 32 -10.18 -21.83 2.79
N CYS A 33 -11.36 -22.45 2.88
CA CYS A 33 -12.63 -21.75 3.18
C CYS A 33 -12.57 -20.90 4.47
N CYS A 34 -11.90 -21.38 5.53
CA CYS A 34 -11.72 -20.61 6.77
C CYS A 34 -10.73 -19.44 6.60
N HIS A 35 -9.61 -19.65 5.90
CA HIS A 35 -8.64 -18.59 5.61
C HIS A 35 -9.23 -17.50 4.71
N ARG A 36 -10.18 -17.85 3.84
CA ARG A 36 -10.93 -16.90 3.00
C ARG A 36 -11.71 -15.88 3.82
N LEU A 37 -12.33 -16.31 4.92
CA LEU A 37 -13.07 -15.42 5.82
C LEU A 37 -12.13 -14.47 6.57
N ILE A 38 -10.99 -14.97 7.04
CA ILE A 38 -9.96 -14.18 7.73
C ILE A 38 -9.34 -13.16 6.75
N ALA A 39 -8.91 -13.59 5.57
CA ALA A 39 -8.32 -12.72 4.56
C ALA A 39 -9.29 -11.62 4.07
N LYS A 40 -10.60 -11.95 3.96
CA LYS A 40 -11.64 -10.95 3.69
C LYS A 40 -11.79 -9.94 4.82
N GLY A 41 -11.69 -10.39 6.08
CA GLY A 41 -11.74 -9.52 7.26
C GLY A 41 -10.54 -8.58 7.39
N VAL A 42 -9.35 -9.03 6.98
CA VAL A 42 -8.11 -8.22 6.99
C VAL A 42 -8.06 -7.25 5.79
N GLY A 43 -8.76 -7.57 4.70
CA GLY A 43 -8.92 -6.68 3.54
C GLY A 43 -7.85 -6.83 2.47
N ILE A 44 -7.18 -7.99 2.41
CA ILE A 44 -6.04 -8.29 1.51
C ILE A 44 -6.44 -9.05 0.23
N LEU A 45 -7.74 -9.30 0.05
CA LEU A 45 -8.26 -10.10 -1.05
C LEU A 45 -8.67 -9.24 -2.26
N ALA A 46 -8.41 -9.78 -3.45
CA ALA A 46 -8.92 -9.23 -4.70
C ALA A 46 -10.45 -9.17 -4.77
N PRO A 47 -11.04 -8.18 -5.49
CA PRO A 47 -10.37 -7.18 -6.34
C PRO A 47 -9.87 -5.93 -5.62
N ASP A 48 -10.34 -5.66 -4.40
CA ASP A 48 -10.06 -4.43 -3.64
C ASP A 48 -9.04 -4.65 -2.52
N GLY A 49 -7.99 -5.43 -2.80
CA GLY A 49 -6.91 -5.70 -1.85
C GLY A 49 -6.27 -4.41 -1.34
N ARG A 50 -6.03 -4.35 -0.04
CA ARG A 50 -5.45 -3.19 0.65
C ARG A 50 -4.34 -3.67 1.57
N MET A 51 -3.57 -2.71 2.05
CA MET A 51 -2.67 -2.93 3.16
C MET A 51 -3.43 -3.58 4.35
N PRO A 52 -2.88 -4.65 4.94
CA PRO A 52 -3.47 -5.33 6.09
C PRO A 52 -3.85 -4.39 7.23
N ILE A 53 -4.90 -4.74 7.98
CA ILE A 53 -5.44 -3.86 9.02
C ILE A 53 -4.44 -3.56 10.14
N ASP A 54 -3.63 -4.54 10.54
CA ASP A 54 -2.55 -4.41 11.50
C ASP A 54 -1.51 -3.36 11.07
N TRP A 55 -1.19 -3.30 9.78
CA TRP A 55 -0.29 -2.29 9.22
C TRP A 55 -0.93 -0.91 9.19
N ARG A 56 -2.22 -0.83 8.84
CA ARG A 56 -2.99 0.42 8.87
C ARG A 56 -3.06 1.02 10.27
N LEU A 57 -3.10 0.18 11.30
CA LEU A 57 -3.06 0.62 12.70
C LEU A 57 -1.69 1.19 13.10
N SER A 58 -0.59 0.76 12.48
CA SER A 58 0.74 1.33 12.73
C SER A 58 0.84 2.83 12.35
N PHE A 59 0.01 3.29 11.43
CA PHE A 59 -0.08 4.69 11.01
C PHE A 59 -1.12 5.50 11.80
N MET A 60 -1.82 4.91 12.78
CA MET A 60 -2.96 5.55 13.45
C MET A 60 -2.60 6.88 14.12
N PHE A 61 -1.41 6.97 14.71
CA PHE A 61 -0.88 8.21 15.31
C PHE A 61 -0.07 9.07 14.33
N GLY A 62 0.28 8.53 13.15
CA GLY A 62 1.07 9.21 12.11
C GLY A 62 0.25 9.63 10.89
N ARG A 63 -1.09 9.66 10.98
CA ARG A 63 -1.96 9.93 9.81
C ARG A 63 -1.79 11.33 9.23
N ALA A 64 -1.43 12.31 10.04
CA ALA A 64 -1.17 13.68 9.55
C ALA A 64 0.11 13.69 8.69
N GLU A 65 1.22 13.20 9.24
CA GLU A 65 2.50 13.06 8.55
C GLU A 65 2.39 12.22 7.26
N ALA A 66 1.70 11.08 7.32
CA ALA A 66 1.45 10.25 6.14
C ALA A 66 0.68 11.00 5.03
N ARG A 67 -0.24 11.90 5.40
CA ARG A 67 -0.99 12.72 4.45
C ARG A 67 -0.10 13.78 3.80
N ASP A 68 0.80 14.37 4.55
CA ASP A 68 1.74 15.38 4.03
C ASP A 68 2.76 14.76 3.07
N HIS A 69 3.25 13.55 3.38
CA HIS A 69 4.07 12.77 2.45
C HIS A 69 3.29 12.37 1.20
N LEU A 70 2.04 11.92 1.34
CA LEU A 70 1.19 11.61 0.18
C LEU A 70 0.96 12.85 -0.69
N ALA A 71 0.66 14.01 -0.10
CA ALA A 71 0.51 15.26 -0.83
C ALA A 71 1.80 15.62 -1.60
N SER A 72 2.96 15.42 -0.99
CA SER A 72 4.26 15.63 -1.64
C SER A 72 4.45 14.72 -2.85
N ILE A 73 4.12 13.44 -2.73
CA ILE A 73 4.20 12.46 -3.82
C ILE A 73 3.24 12.81 -4.96
N LEU A 74 1.99 13.18 -4.63
CA LEU A 74 0.98 13.58 -5.62
C LEU A 74 1.41 14.86 -6.37
N ASN A 75 2.05 15.80 -5.67
CA ASN A 75 2.55 17.04 -6.28
C ASN A 75 3.72 16.80 -7.27
N TRP A 76 4.38 15.64 -7.23
CA TRP A 76 5.36 15.26 -8.26
C TRP A 76 4.72 14.95 -9.63
N GLN A 77 3.40 14.78 -9.67
CA GLN A 77 2.62 14.46 -10.88
C GLN A 77 3.22 13.30 -11.69
N PRO A 78 3.43 12.11 -11.07
CA PRO A 78 3.92 10.96 -11.80
C PRO A 78 2.92 10.54 -12.87
N LYS A 79 3.44 10.13 -14.04
CA LYS A 79 2.64 9.63 -15.17
C LYS A 79 2.49 8.12 -15.16
N VAL A 80 3.43 7.42 -14.51
CA VAL A 80 3.46 5.97 -14.41
C VAL A 80 3.76 5.59 -12.96
N LEU A 81 2.94 4.69 -12.41
CA LEU A 81 3.16 4.05 -11.13
C LEU A 81 3.64 2.62 -11.37
N VAL A 82 4.79 2.26 -10.79
CA VAL A 82 5.33 0.90 -10.82
C VAL A 82 5.35 0.36 -9.40
N MET A 83 4.76 -0.81 -9.21
CA MET A 83 4.85 -1.59 -7.98
C MET A 83 6.04 -2.56 -8.13
N ALA A 84 6.98 -2.57 -7.18
CA ALA A 84 8.22 -3.35 -7.26
C ALA A 84 8.69 -3.89 -5.91
#